data_AF-A0A933VHP0-F1
#
_entry.id   AF-A0A933VHP0-F1
#
_cell.length_a   1.000
_cell.length_b   1.000
_cell.length_c   1.000
_cell.angle_alpha   90.00
_cell.angle_beta   90.00
_cell.angle_gamma   90.00
#
_symmetry.space_group_name_H-M   'P 1'
#
loop_
_entity.id
_entity.type
_entity.pdbx_description
1 polymer ?
#
loop_
_entity_poly.entity_id
_entity_poly.type
_entity_poly.pdbx_seq_one_letter_code
_entity_poly.pdbx_strand_id
1 'polypeptide(L)'
;KGDMLREYRGDSHVTSWVSAGFDATEIGLLSELYWGLPMRSYSRTRAWTEAQFDAAHERLRSRGLVDDVGFTEAGRAAREAVEIRTDEQMRPVIEALGDDITELFSLMEPWGTTIREGFGYLSGGPHDLAEAARR
;
A
#
# COMPACT_ATOMS: atom_id res chain seq x y z
N LYS A 1 15.97 -11.42 12.58
CA LYS A 1 16.15 -10.06 12.00
C LYS A 1 15.06 -9.68 10.98
N GLY A 2 14.23 -10.63 10.50
CA GLY A 2 13.12 -10.32 9.58
C GLY A 2 12.12 -9.28 10.13
N ASP A 3 11.86 -9.29 11.44
CA ASP A 3 10.97 -8.28 12.05
C ASP A 3 11.50 -6.86 11.90
N MET A 4 12.81 -6.65 12.06
CA MET A 4 13.43 -5.32 11.85
C MET A 4 13.31 -4.86 10.39
N LEU A 5 13.43 -5.78 9.43
CA LEU A 5 13.25 -5.48 8.02
C LEU A 5 11.79 -5.06 7.72
N ARG A 6 10.84 -5.79 8.30
CA ARG A 6 9.41 -5.49 8.21
C ARG A 6 9.10 -4.12 8.85
N GLU A 7 9.63 -3.84 10.03
CA GLU A 7 9.48 -2.55 10.72
C GLU A 7 10.06 -1.41 9.89
N TYR A 8 11.31 -1.55 9.42
CA TYR A 8 11.99 -0.53 8.61
C TYR A 8 11.23 -0.20 7.31
N ARG A 9 10.71 -1.21 6.60
CA ARG A 9 9.87 -0.97 5.42
C ARG A 9 8.54 -0.31 5.81
N GLY A 10 7.94 -0.72 6.93
CA GLY A 10 6.74 -0.11 7.47
C GLY A 10 6.91 1.38 7.73
N ASP A 11 7.98 1.75 8.41
CA ASP A 11 8.32 3.15 8.73
C ASP A 11 8.63 3.96 7.47
N SER A 12 9.34 3.36 6.51
CA SER A 12 9.59 3.97 5.19
C SER A 12 8.29 4.27 4.44
N HIS A 13 7.31 3.35 4.54
CA HIS A 13 6.01 3.52 3.90
C HIS A 13 5.18 4.60 4.60
N VAL A 14 5.13 4.60 5.93
CA VAL A 14 4.46 5.67 6.71
C VAL A 14 5.07 7.03 6.39
N THR A 15 6.41 7.12 6.36
CA THR A 15 7.13 8.35 6.03
C THR A 15 6.81 8.84 4.62
N SER A 16 6.73 7.93 3.64
CA SER A 16 6.38 8.28 2.25
C SER A 16 4.98 8.88 2.14
N TRP A 17 4.01 8.32 2.87
CA TRP A 17 2.65 8.85 2.90
C TRP A 17 2.55 10.21 3.60
N VAL A 18 3.12 10.32 4.80
CA VAL A 18 3.04 11.54 5.62
C VAL A 18 3.77 12.69 4.94
N SER A 19 4.96 12.44 4.35
CA SER A 19 5.71 13.46 3.60
C SER A 19 5.01 13.90 2.31
N ALA A 20 4.19 13.04 1.72
CA ALA A 20 3.33 13.38 0.58
C ALA A 20 2.03 14.10 0.98
N GLY A 21 1.84 14.36 2.28
CA GLY A 21 0.71 15.13 2.81
C GLY A 21 -0.60 14.35 2.86
N PHE A 22 -0.54 13.02 2.99
CA PHE A 22 -1.73 12.19 3.18
C PHE A 22 -1.97 11.87 4.65
N ASP A 23 -3.24 11.90 5.05
CA ASP A 23 -3.66 11.41 6.36
C ASP A 23 -4.07 9.94 6.36
N ALA A 24 -4.22 9.36 7.56
CA ALA A 24 -4.49 7.93 7.73
C ALA A 24 -5.81 7.46 7.07
N THR A 25 -6.83 8.32 6.98
CA THR A 25 -8.10 7.96 6.35
C THR A 25 -7.97 8.00 4.83
N GLU A 26 -7.30 9.02 4.29
CA GLU A 26 -6.97 9.10 2.85
C GLU A 26 -6.13 7.91 2.38
N ILE A 27 -5.10 7.52 3.16
CA ILE A 27 -4.26 6.35 2.88
C ILE A 27 -5.11 5.09 2.72
N GLY A 28 -6.08 4.88 3.62
CA GLY A 28 -6.99 3.74 3.57
C GLY A 28 -7.81 3.72 2.28
N LEU A 29 -8.42 4.85 1.93
CA LEU A 29 -9.25 4.99 0.73
C LEU A 29 -8.45 4.77 -0.56
N LEU A 30 -7.26 5.36 -0.67
CA LEU A 30 -6.40 5.20 -1.85
C LEU A 30 -5.84 3.77 -1.94
N SER A 31 -5.58 3.11 -0.81
CA SER A 31 -5.13 1.71 -0.79
C SER A 31 -6.21 0.76 -1.27
N GLU A 32 -7.47 0.98 -0.88
CA GLU A 32 -8.61 0.21 -1.38
C GLU A 32 -8.75 0.32 -2.89
N LEU A 33 -8.79 1.56 -3.40
CA LEU A 33 -8.86 1.81 -4.84
C LEU A 33 -7.67 1.19 -5.59
N TYR A 34 -6.48 1.18 -4.98
CA TYR A 34 -5.29 0.59 -5.58
C TYR A 34 -5.43 -0.94 -5.72
N TRP A 35 -6.02 -1.60 -4.73
CA TRP A 35 -6.30 -3.03 -4.75
C TRP A 35 -7.56 -3.43 -5.53
N GLY A 36 -8.28 -2.46 -6.12
CA GLY A 36 -9.56 -2.71 -6.78
C GLY A 36 -10.71 -3.02 -5.82
N LEU A 37 -10.57 -2.65 -4.55
CA LEU A 37 -11.63 -2.81 -3.55
C LEU A 37 -12.58 -1.60 -3.57
N PRO A 38 -13.87 -1.79 -3.25
CA PRO A 38 -14.78 -0.67 -3.00
C PRO A 38 -14.24 0.21 -1.87
N MET A 39 -14.37 1.53 -2.01
CA MET A 39 -14.01 2.46 -0.94
C MET A 39 -14.80 2.15 0.34
N ARG A 40 -14.17 2.33 1.50
CA ARG A 40 -14.71 2.07 2.85
C ARG A 40 -15.03 0.60 3.14
N SER A 41 -14.45 -0.33 2.40
CA SER A 41 -14.64 -1.78 2.64
C SER A 41 -13.59 -2.34 3.60
N TYR A 42 -12.30 -2.15 3.30
CA TYR A 42 -11.17 -2.62 4.10
C TYR A 42 -10.82 -1.68 5.25
N SER A 43 -10.74 -0.38 4.97
CA SER A 43 -10.38 0.69 5.90
C SER A 43 -11.39 0.86 7.04
N ARG A 44 -12.61 0.35 6.89
CA ARG A 44 -13.64 0.31 7.93
C ARG A 44 -13.22 -0.48 9.17
N THR A 45 -12.29 -1.43 9.02
CA THR A 45 -11.67 -2.15 10.14
C THR A 45 -10.82 -1.26 11.06
N ARG A 46 -10.55 0.00 10.67
CA ARG A 46 -9.74 0.97 11.41
C ARG A 46 -10.58 1.96 12.23
N ALA A 47 -11.85 1.66 12.45
CA ALA A 47 -12.77 2.40 13.32
C ALA A 47 -12.98 3.88 12.94
N TRP A 48 -12.78 4.24 11.67
CA TRP A 48 -13.18 5.56 11.16
C TRP A 48 -14.70 5.68 11.08
N THR A 49 -15.21 6.84 11.49
CA THR A 49 -16.62 7.21 11.33
C THR A 49 -16.95 7.55 9.87
N GLU A 50 -18.24 7.50 9.50
CA GLU A 50 -18.69 7.93 8.16
C GLU A 50 -18.28 9.38 7.86
N ALA A 51 -18.40 10.28 8.83
CA ALA A 51 -17.99 11.68 8.66
C ALA A 51 -16.48 11.82 8.37
N GLN A 52 -15.63 10.97 8.96
CA GLN A 52 -14.20 10.96 8.64
C GLN A 52 -13.93 10.46 7.22
N PHE A 53 -14.67 9.43 6.77
CA PHE A 53 -14.57 8.96 5.39
C PHE A 53 -15.05 9.99 4.38
N ASP A 54 -16.18 10.66 4.64
CA ASP A 54 -16.70 11.72 3.79
C ASP A 54 -15.70 12.87 3.68
N ALA A 55 -15.14 13.30 4.82
CA ALA A 55 -14.15 14.36 4.84
C ALA A 55 -12.86 13.98 4.08
N ALA A 56 -12.40 12.72 4.22
CA ALA A 56 -11.22 12.24 3.47
C ALA A 56 -11.50 12.15 1.97
N HIS A 57 -12.68 11.68 1.58
CA HIS A 57 -13.09 11.64 0.18
C HIS A 57 -13.10 13.04 -0.44
N GLU A 58 -13.67 14.03 0.26
CA GLU A 58 -13.71 15.42 -0.22
C GLU A 58 -12.30 16.05 -0.32
N ARG A 59 -11.39 15.76 0.62
CA ARG A 59 -9.98 16.20 0.50
C ARG A 59 -9.29 15.61 -0.72
N LEU A 60 -9.48 14.32 -0.98
CA LEU A 60 -8.92 13.67 -2.17
C LEU A 60 -9.52 14.21 -3.47
N ARG A 61 -10.84 14.43 -3.49
CA ARG A 61 -11.57 14.97 -4.64
C ARG A 61 -11.18 16.42 -4.94
N SER A 62 -11.08 17.27 -3.93
CA SER A 62 -10.63 18.67 -4.08
C SER A 62 -9.17 18.79 -4.56
N ARG A 63 -8.33 17.78 -4.27
CA ARG A 63 -6.97 17.64 -4.82
C ARG A 63 -6.95 17.02 -6.23
N GLY A 64 -8.09 16.62 -6.77
CA GLY A 64 -8.22 15.99 -8.08
C GLY A 64 -7.63 14.57 -8.13
N LEU A 65 -7.51 13.88 -7.01
CA LEU A 65 -6.93 12.53 -6.93
C LEU A 65 -7.99 11.44 -7.10
N VAL A 66 -9.24 11.74 -6.77
CA VAL A 66 -10.38 10.85 -6.98
C VAL A 66 -11.56 11.62 -7.53
N ASP A 67 -12.47 10.90 -8.18
CA ASP A 67 -13.75 11.38 -8.68
C ASP A 67 -14.89 10.43 -8.25
N ASP A 68 -16.05 10.55 -8.90
CA ASP A 68 -17.24 9.75 -8.55
C ASP A 68 -17.08 8.25 -8.87
N VAL A 69 -16.10 7.86 -9.69
CA VAL A 69 -15.87 6.47 -10.12
C VAL A 69 -14.59 5.86 -9.53
N GLY A 70 -13.70 6.65 -8.94
CA GLY A 70 -12.51 6.17 -8.23
C GLY A 70 -11.29 7.04 -8.46
N PHE A 71 -10.14 6.42 -8.76
CA PHE A 71 -8.91 7.16 -9.07
C PHE A 71 -9.06 8.00 -10.33
N THR A 72 -8.58 9.24 -10.25
CA THR A 72 -8.12 9.96 -11.45
C THR A 72 -6.71 9.48 -11.84
N GLU A 73 -6.24 9.86 -13.03
CA GLU A 73 -4.84 9.62 -13.43
C GLU A 73 -3.84 10.26 -12.44
N ALA A 74 -4.13 11.47 -11.97
CA ALA A 74 -3.32 12.17 -10.98
C ALA A 74 -3.30 11.43 -9.63
N GLY A 75 -4.44 10.85 -9.21
CA GLY A 75 -4.52 10.04 -8.01
C GLY A 75 -3.72 8.75 -8.08
N ARG A 76 -3.82 8.05 -9.22
CA ARG A 76 -3.02 6.85 -9.47
C ARG A 76 -1.53 7.18 -9.47
N ALA A 77 -1.12 8.24 -10.17
CA ALA A 77 0.26 8.70 -10.17
C ALA A 77 0.75 9.09 -8.77
N ALA A 78 -0.07 9.78 -7.97
CA ALA A 78 0.28 10.14 -6.59
C ALA A 78 0.46 8.90 -5.71
N ARG A 79 -0.40 7.88 -5.87
CA ARG A 79 -0.31 6.61 -5.16
C ARG A 79 0.93 5.80 -5.55
N GLU A 80 1.26 5.74 -6.84
CA GLU A 80 2.48 5.05 -7.33
C GLU A 80 3.75 5.78 -6.85
N ALA A 81 3.73 7.12 -6.82
CA ALA A 81 4.85 7.90 -6.32
C ALA A 81 5.15 7.67 -4.82
N VAL A 82 4.18 7.17 -4.04
CA VAL A 82 4.41 6.73 -2.66
C VAL A 82 5.15 5.39 -2.60
N GLU A 83 4.82 4.42 -3.47
CA GLU A 83 5.57 3.15 -3.53
C GLU A 83 7.00 3.39 -3.99
N ILE A 84 7.21 4.20 -5.03
CA ILE A 84 8.55 4.56 -5.50
C ILE A 84 9.39 5.15 -4.38
N ARG A 85 8.83 6.10 -3.61
CA ARG A 85 9.52 6.70 -2.45
C ARG A 85 9.75 5.71 -1.31
N THR A 86 8.87 4.73 -1.14
CA THR A 86 9.04 3.65 -0.17
C THR A 86 10.21 2.76 -0.58
N ASP A 87 10.29 2.38 -1.86
CA ASP A 87 11.35 1.54 -2.40
C ASP A 87 12.71 2.25 -2.43
N GLU A 88 12.74 3.55 -2.73
CA GLU A 88 13.96 4.36 -2.63
C GLU A 88 14.52 4.39 -1.21
N GLN A 89 13.67 4.49 -0.19
CA GLN A 89 14.08 4.45 1.23
C GLN A 89 14.59 3.07 1.67
N MET A 90 14.23 2.01 0.95
CA MET A 90 14.75 0.66 1.17
C MET A 90 16.14 0.43 0.58
N ARG A 91 16.70 1.38 -0.19
CA ARG A 91 18.03 1.24 -0.80
C ARG A 91 19.14 0.79 0.17
N PRO A 92 19.29 1.35 1.40
CA PRO A 92 20.34 0.93 2.33
C PRO A 92 20.22 -0.54 2.73
N VAL A 93 18.99 -1.07 2.79
CA VAL A 93 18.74 -2.48 3.08
C VAL A 93 19.18 -3.36 1.92
N ILE A 94 18.83 -2.98 0.69
CA ILE A 94 19.21 -3.72 -0.52
C ILE A 94 20.74 -3.75 -0.65
N GLU A 95 21.40 -2.61 -0.43
CA GLU A 95 22.86 -2.50 -0.44
C GLU A 95 23.52 -3.34 0.66
N ALA A 96 22.92 -3.38 1.86
CA ALA A 96 23.44 -4.18 2.97
C ALA A 96 23.27 -5.70 2.78
N LEU A 97 22.20 -6.12 2.10
CA LEU A 97 21.96 -7.52 1.77
C LEU A 97 22.84 -7.99 0.61
N GLY A 98 23.10 -7.13 -0.39
CA GLY A 98 23.89 -7.50 -1.55
C GLY A 98 23.37 -8.78 -2.22
N ASP A 99 24.27 -9.73 -2.48
CA ASP A 99 23.94 -11.00 -3.14
C ASP A 99 23.08 -11.93 -2.28
N ASP A 100 23.01 -11.72 -0.96
CA ASP A 100 22.19 -12.54 -0.05
C ASP A 100 20.68 -12.33 -0.26
N ILE A 101 20.28 -11.28 -1.01
CA ILE A 101 18.86 -10.99 -1.25
C ILE A 101 18.15 -12.11 -2.01
N THR A 102 18.84 -12.81 -2.91
CA THR A 102 18.27 -13.94 -3.65
C THR A 102 18.00 -15.14 -2.74
N GLU A 103 18.91 -15.40 -1.79
CA GLU A 103 18.70 -16.44 -0.77
C GLU A 103 17.51 -16.07 0.12
N LEU A 104 17.43 -14.81 0.57
CA LEU A 104 16.31 -14.32 1.37
C LEU A 104 14.96 -14.55 0.68
N PHE A 105 14.83 -14.20 -0.61
CA PHE A 105 13.60 -14.44 -1.35
C PHE A 105 13.28 -15.93 -1.49
N SER A 106 14.29 -16.75 -1.80
CA SER A 106 14.12 -18.20 -1.90
C SER A 106 13.64 -18.84 -0.59
N LEU A 107 14.05 -18.28 0.55
CA LEU A 107 13.59 -18.72 1.88
C LEU A 107 12.18 -18.22 2.22
N MET A 108 11.83 -16.99 1.82
CA MET A 108 10.56 -16.35 2.17
C MET A 108 9.38 -16.72 1.26
N GLU A 109 9.63 -16.96 -0.03
CA GLU A 109 8.60 -17.28 -1.02
C GLU A 109 7.71 -18.48 -0.62
N PRO A 110 8.27 -19.63 -0.17
CA PRO A 110 7.45 -20.76 0.25
C PRO A 110 6.52 -20.42 1.41
N TRP A 111 6.98 -19.62 2.38
CA TRP A 111 6.16 -19.20 3.52
C TRP A 111 5.03 -18.30 3.06
N GLY A 112 5.31 -17.36 2.15
CA GLY A 112 4.29 -16.50 1.54
C GLY A 112 3.22 -17.32 0.83
N THR A 113 3.63 -18.34 0.06
CA THR A 113 2.71 -19.27 -0.59
C THR A 113 1.86 -20.04 0.40
N THR A 114 2.46 -20.66 1.42
CA THR A 114 1.73 -21.41 2.46
C THR A 114 0.72 -20.52 3.22
N ILE A 115 1.09 -19.29 3.56
CA ILE A 115 0.18 -18.35 4.24
C ILE A 115 -1.03 -18.02 3.37
N ARG A 116 -0.83 -17.79 2.06
CA ARG A 116 -1.93 -17.50 1.11
C ARG A 116 -2.82 -18.72 0.89
N GLU A 117 -2.25 -19.91 0.72
CA GLU A 117 -3.00 -21.17 0.62
C GLU A 117 -3.83 -21.46 1.88
N GLY A 118 -3.32 -21.06 3.05
CA GLY A 118 -4.01 -21.13 4.33
C GLY A 118 -4.99 -19.99 4.62
N PHE A 119 -5.26 -19.10 3.64
CA PHE A 119 -6.12 -17.92 3.79
C PHE A 119 -5.68 -16.93 4.91
N GLY A 120 -4.40 -16.96 5.28
CA GLY A 120 -3.82 -16.02 6.26
C GLY A 120 -3.56 -14.63 5.69
N TYR A 121 -3.64 -14.47 4.37
CA TYR A 121 -3.58 -13.19 3.65
C TYR A 121 -4.42 -13.26 2.37
N LEU A 122 -4.59 -12.12 1.68
CA LEU A 122 -5.25 -12.07 0.36
C LEU A 122 -4.53 -13.00 -0.64
N SER A 123 -5.30 -13.53 -1.61
CA SER A 123 -4.79 -14.49 -2.61
C SER A 123 -3.70 -13.93 -3.52
N GLY A 124 -3.54 -12.60 -3.57
CA GLY A 124 -2.46 -11.89 -4.24
C GLY A 124 -1.94 -10.75 -3.37
N GLY A 125 -0.70 -10.34 -3.64
CA GLY A 125 -0.14 -9.14 -3.04
C GLY A 125 -0.81 -7.86 -3.56
N PRO A 126 -0.56 -6.70 -2.90
CA PRO A 126 -1.02 -5.39 -3.36
C PRO A 126 -0.83 -5.12 -4.86
N HIS A 127 0.31 -5.52 -5.43
CA HIS A 127 0.61 -5.32 -6.85
C HIS A 127 -0.15 -6.29 -7.76
N ASP A 128 -0.28 -7.57 -7.37
CA ASP A 128 -1.09 -8.56 -8.12
C ASP A 128 -2.55 -8.10 -8.21
N LEU A 129 -3.09 -7.60 -7.10
CA LEU A 129 -4.45 -7.06 -7.02
C LEU A 129 -4.57 -5.76 -7.84
N ALA A 130 -3.57 -4.89 -7.80
CA ALA A 130 -3.56 -3.66 -8.59
C ALA A 130 -3.49 -3.94 -10.09
N GLU A 131 -2.73 -4.94 -10.53
CA GLU A 131 -2.71 -5.38 -11.92
C GLU A 131 -4.05 -5.98 -12.35
N ALA A 132 -4.67 -6.82 -11.50
CA ALA A 132 -5.99 -7.37 -11.77
C ALA A 132 -7.06 -6.27 -11.87
N ALA A 133 -6.98 -5.25 -11.01
CA ALA A 133 -7.92 -4.12 -11.00
C ALA A 133 -7.76 -3.15 -12.18
N ARG A 134 -6.66 -3.24 -12.94
CA ARG A 134 -6.44 -2.47 -14.18
C ARG A 134 -7.05 -3.15 -15.41
N ARG A 135 -7.48 -4.42 -15.32
CA ARG A 135 -8.07 -5.20 -16.42
C ARG A 135 -9.59 -5.09 -16.42
#